data_AF-A0A2W4M6V9-F1
#
_entry.id   AF-A0A2W4M6V9-F1
#
_cell.length_a   1.000
_cell.length_b   1.000
_cell.length_c   1.000
_cell.angle_alpha   90.00
_cell.angle_beta   90.00
_cell.angle_gamma   90.00
#
_symmetry.space_group_name_H-M   'P 1'
#
loop_
_entity.id
_entity.type
_entity.pdbx_description
1 polymer ?
#
loop_
_entity_poly.entity_id
_entity_poly.type
_entity_poly.pdbx_seq_one_letter_code
_entity_poly.pdbx_strand_id
1 'polypeptide(L)'
;MFGYSRRALGLVWSTSRPLSLAFGALTILAGALPAAVAYVGALIVDAVVAAIGASPADRPALTTHALLLVGLEGLLVGATAGVQRGISLCQSLLRALLGQRVNVMILEKALTLELAHFEDSEFYDKLTRARREASSRPLSLVTRTFGLAQNGVSLVSYGTLLAQFSPWAVLVLVAAGLPAFFAEAKFSGAAFRLFLWRSPETRMQMYLETVLAREDHVKEVKLFGLGPLLLERYRAIFRKLYKEDRDLAVKRDTWGFLLGLIATATLYGAYVWVALSTIAARITLGQMTMYVMLFRQGQSAVSASLSAIGGMYEDNLYLSTLYDYLETPVETRKGAATRGPQPQDGIRFEHVSFAYPGAEQPALADVNLHIRPGQSLALVGENGSGKTTLIKLLTRLYEPTAGRITLDGLDLREWDEATLRQRIGVIFQDFTRYQLLVGENIGAGDVRYFEDEERWREAGEKGMAAPIVATLPQGYRTPLGKWFNDGRELSGG
;
A
#
# COMPACT_ATOMS: atom_id res chain seq x y z
N MET A 1 14.25 12.90 3.46
CA MET A 1 13.48 12.06 4.41
C MET A 1 11.99 12.42 4.46
N PHE A 2 11.60 13.71 4.40
CA PHE A 2 10.19 14.13 4.53
C PHE A 2 9.44 14.42 3.21
N GLY A 3 10.05 14.13 2.05
CA GLY A 3 9.50 14.50 0.74
C GLY A 3 8.11 13.90 0.47
N TYR A 4 7.91 12.62 0.80
CA TYR A 4 6.63 11.95 0.58
C TYR A 4 5.64 12.10 1.75
N SER A 5 6.08 12.56 2.94
CA SER A 5 5.17 12.87 4.05
C SER A 5 4.16 13.96 3.66
N ARG A 6 4.61 15.00 2.95
CA ARG A 6 3.72 16.04 2.42
C ARG A 6 2.72 15.49 1.41
N ARG A 7 3.16 14.59 0.53
CA ARG A 7 2.29 13.92 -0.46
C ARG A 7 1.26 13.01 0.21
N ALA A 8 1.67 12.24 1.22
CA ALA A 8 0.77 11.40 2.00
C ALA A 8 -0.28 12.20 2.78
N LEU A 9 0.13 13.31 3.41
CA LEU A 9 -0.80 14.24 4.06
C LEU A 9 -1.76 14.85 3.04
N GLY A 10 -1.27 15.24 1.86
CA GLY A 10 -2.11 15.72 0.75
C GLY A 10 -3.13 14.67 0.29
N LEU A 11 -2.72 13.41 0.17
CA LEU A 11 -3.60 12.29 -0.18
C LEU A 11 -4.71 12.12 0.86
N VAL A 12 -4.37 12.05 2.15
CA VAL A 12 -5.36 11.91 3.24
C VAL A 12 -6.31 13.11 3.29
N TRP A 13 -5.78 14.33 3.16
CA TRP A 13 -6.58 15.56 3.11
C TRP A 13 -7.56 15.59 1.93
N SER A 14 -7.09 15.18 0.75
CA SER A 14 -7.92 15.09 -0.46
C SER A 14 -8.96 13.96 -0.42
N THR A 15 -8.73 12.95 0.43
CA THR A 15 -9.63 11.80 0.63
C THR A 15 -10.78 12.17 1.55
N SER A 16 -10.51 12.76 2.71
CA SER A 16 -11.56 13.25 3.62
C SER A 16 -11.01 14.35 4.53
N ARG A 17 -11.34 15.60 4.19
CA ARG A 17 -11.06 16.78 5.02
C ARG A 17 -11.64 16.67 6.44
N PRO A 18 -12.91 16.30 6.66
CA PRO A 18 -13.47 16.25 8.01
C PRO A 18 -12.79 15.21 8.89
N LEU A 19 -12.49 14.02 8.35
CA LEU A 19 -11.77 12.98 9.11
C LEU A 19 -10.32 13.39 9.39
N SER A 20 -9.66 14.07 8.46
CA SER A 20 -8.29 14.57 8.66
C SER A 20 -8.23 15.63 9.77
N LEU A 21 -9.18 16.56 9.78
CA LEU A 21 -9.30 17.59 10.82
C LEU A 21 -9.63 16.97 12.18
N ALA A 22 -10.61 16.06 12.24
CA ALA A 22 -10.97 15.35 13.46
C ALA A 22 -9.79 14.55 14.01
N PHE A 23 -9.08 13.82 13.15
CA PHE A 23 -7.89 13.06 13.53
C PHE A 23 -6.80 13.97 14.11
N GLY A 24 -6.52 15.10 13.46
CA GLY A 24 -5.54 16.07 13.97
C GLY A 24 -5.93 16.70 15.30
N ALA A 25 -7.18 17.14 15.45
CA ALA A 25 -7.68 17.73 16.69
C ALA A 25 -7.64 16.73 17.86
N LEU A 26 -8.09 15.50 17.64
CA LEU A 26 -8.03 14.43 18.64
C LEU A 26 -6.60 14.07 19.01
N THR A 27 -5.67 14.08 18.04
CA THR A 27 -4.24 13.82 18.28
C THR A 27 -3.62 14.87 19.20
N ILE A 28 -3.94 16.16 19.01
CA ILE A 28 -3.47 17.24 19.89
C ILE A 28 -4.03 17.06 21.30
N LEU A 29 -5.32 16.78 21.43
CA LEU A 29 -5.97 16.51 22.72
C LEU A 29 -5.34 15.31 23.44
N ALA A 30 -5.05 14.23 22.71
CA ALA A 30 -4.40 13.03 23.24
C ALA A 30 -2.97 13.32 23.76
N GLY A 31 -2.30 14.34 23.22
CA GLY A 31 -0.98 14.76 23.66
C GLY A 31 -0.99 15.46 25.02
N ALA A 32 -2.01 16.28 25.28
CA ALA A 32 -2.08 17.13 26.48
C ALA A 32 -2.78 16.48 27.68
N LEU A 33 -3.79 15.62 27.45
CA LEU A 33 -4.62 15.01 28.50
C LEU A 33 -3.82 14.24 29.57
N PRO A 34 -2.79 13.43 29.23
CA PRO A 34 -2.08 12.65 30.25
C PRO A 34 -1.32 13.49 31.28
N ALA A 35 -0.86 14.69 30.88
CA ALA A 35 -0.24 15.64 31.80
C ALA A 35 -1.26 16.23 32.78
N ALA A 36 -2.48 16.52 32.31
CA ALA A 36 -3.58 16.96 33.17
C ALA A 36 -4.00 15.88 34.17
N VAL A 37 -4.09 14.61 33.73
CA VAL A 37 -4.36 13.47 34.61
C VAL A 37 -3.28 13.36 35.69
N ALA A 38 -1.99 13.43 35.32
CA ALA A 38 -0.90 13.37 36.29
C ALA A 38 -0.95 14.52 37.31
N TYR A 39 -1.28 15.74 36.87
CA TYR A 39 -1.40 16.91 37.74
C TYR A 39 -2.58 16.80 38.72
N VAL A 40 -3.76 16.39 38.25
CA VAL A 40 -4.92 16.17 39.13
C VAL A 40 -4.67 15.01 40.10
N GLY A 41 -4.01 13.94 39.64
CA GLY A 41 -3.54 12.85 40.50
C GLY A 41 -2.64 13.33 41.64
N ALA A 42 -1.77 14.30 41.38
CA ALA A 42 -0.96 14.97 42.40
C ALA A 42 -1.84 15.61 43.49
N LEU A 43 -2.82 16.41 43.06
CA LEU A 43 -3.74 17.12 43.96
C LEU A 43 -4.58 16.16 44.80
N ILE A 44 -4.97 15.00 44.25
CA ILE A 44 -5.70 13.96 44.99
C ILE A 44 -4.84 13.44 46.14
N VAL A 45 -3.59 13.08 45.86
CA VAL A 45 -2.67 12.57 46.89
C VAL A 45 -2.45 13.62 47.98
N ASP A 46 -2.23 14.88 47.61
CA ASP A 46 -2.04 15.96 48.59
C ASP A 46 -3.30 16.22 49.42
N ALA A 47 -4.49 16.18 48.82
CA ALA A 47 -5.76 16.30 49.54
C ALA A 47 -6.00 15.14 50.52
N VAL A 48 -5.63 13.91 50.14
CA VAL A 48 -5.72 12.73 51.02
C VAL A 48 -4.76 12.85 52.20
N VAL A 49 -3.50 13.24 51.95
CA VAL A 49 -2.51 13.46 53.03
C VAL A 49 -2.99 14.56 53.98
N ALA A 50 -3.53 15.66 53.47
CA ALA A 50 -4.10 16.73 54.28
C ALA A 50 -5.29 16.25 55.13
N ALA A 51 -6.19 15.43 54.57
CA ALA A 51 -7.34 14.89 55.30
C ALA A 51 -6.95 13.93 56.43
N ILE A 52 -5.88 13.14 56.24
CA ILE A 52 -5.34 12.22 57.26
C ILE A 52 -4.77 13.01 58.44
N GLY A 53 -4.04 14.10 58.17
CA GLY A 53 -3.43 14.96 59.19
C GLY A 53 -4.40 15.94 59.87
N ALA A 54 -5.61 16.13 59.35
CA ALA A 54 -6.57 17.12 59.84
C ALA A 54 -7.35 16.66 61.08
N SER A 55 -7.77 17.66 61.86
CA SER A 55 -8.69 17.51 62.99
C SER A 55 -10.02 16.88 62.56
N PRO A 56 -10.73 16.16 63.46
CA PRO A 56 -12.01 15.52 63.12
C PRO A 56 -13.08 16.47 62.57
N ALA A 57 -13.02 17.76 62.92
CA ALA A 57 -13.94 18.80 62.44
C ALA A 57 -13.71 19.19 60.96
N ASP A 58 -12.45 19.21 60.49
CA ASP A 58 -12.10 19.65 59.13
C ASP A 58 -12.02 18.49 58.12
N ARG A 59 -11.90 17.26 58.63
CA ARG A 59 -11.78 16.04 57.82
C ARG A 59 -12.91 15.84 56.80
N PRO A 60 -14.21 16.09 57.11
CA PRO A 60 -15.29 15.91 56.14
C PRO A 60 -15.12 16.79 54.89
N ALA A 61 -14.79 18.08 55.08
CA ALA A 61 -14.61 19.02 53.97
C ALA A 61 -13.44 18.64 53.05
N LEU A 62 -12.30 18.26 53.63
CA LEU A 62 -11.13 17.80 52.88
C LEU A 62 -11.40 16.47 52.14
N THR A 63 -12.18 15.58 52.75
CA THR A 63 -12.60 14.31 52.12
C THR A 63 -13.50 14.58 50.92
N THR A 64 -14.48 15.48 51.04
CA THR A 64 -15.33 15.89 49.91
C THR A 64 -14.49 16.51 48.79
N HIS A 65 -13.52 17.37 49.12
CA HIS A 65 -12.61 17.94 48.12
C HIS A 65 -11.79 16.88 47.38
N ALA A 66 -11.21 15.91 48.11
CA ALA A 66 -10.48 14.79 47.51
C ALA A 66 -11.39 13.95 46.57
N LEU A 67 -12.63 13.67 46.98
CA LEU A 67 -13.60 12.93 46.16
C LEU A 67 -14.00 13.70 44.88
N LEU A 68 -14.13 15.03 44.95
CA LEU A 68 -14.38 15.86 43.76
C LEU A 68 -13.21 15.81 42.78
N LEU A 69 -11.97 15.83 43.28
CA LEU A 69 -10.77 15.68 42.45
C LEU A 69 -10.69 14.28 41.81
N VAL A 70 -11.06 13.22 42.53
CA VAL A 70 -11.18 11.86 41.96
C VAL A 70 -12.23 11.81 40.85
N GLY A 71 -13.38 12.49 41.04
CA GLY A 71 -14.39 12.64 40.00
C GLY A 71 -13.85 13.35 38.75
N LEU A 72 -13.07 14.43 38.94
CA LEU A 72 -12.41 15.16 37.86
C LEU A 72 -11.36 14.30 37.14
N GLU A 73 -10.53 13.57 37.87
CA GLU A 73 -9.56 12.63 37.28
C GLU A 73 -10.28 11.55 36.46
N GLY A 74 -11.37 10.98 36.99
CA GLY A 74 -12.22 10.03 36.28
C GLY A 74 -12.76 10.57 34.96
N LEU A 75 -13.19 11.84 34.93
CA LEU A 75 -13.61 12.52 33.70
C LEU A 75 -12.44 12.70 32.72
N LEU A 76 -11.24 13.06 33.18
CA LEU A 76 -10.05 13.22 32.34
C LEU A 76 -9.56 11.88 31.76
N VAL A 77 -9.58 10.81 32.57
CA VAL A 77 -9.27 9.44 32.12
C VAL A 77 -10.31 8.96 31.12
N GLY A 78 -11.60 9.20 31.38
CA GLY A 78 -12.69 8.93 30.45
C GLY A 78 -12.54 9.69 29.14
N ALA A 79 -12.17 10.96 29.19
CA ALA A 79 -11.87 11.77 28.01
C ALA A 79 -10.66 11.22 27.23
N THR A 80 -9.62 10.76 27.92
CA THR A 80 -8.45 10.13 27.28
C THR A 80 -8.85 8.87 26.51
N ALA A 81 -9.66 7.99 27.13
CA ALA A 81 -10.19 6.80 26.46
C ALA A 81 -11.08 7.15 25.26
N GLY A 82 -11.96 8.15 25.41
CA GLY A 82 -12.82 8.64 24.33
C GLY A 82 -12.03 9.21 23.15
N VAL A 83 -11.00 10.01 23.42
CA VAL A 83 -10.10 10.57 22.40
C VAL A 83 -9.33 9.45 21.69
N GLN A 84 -8.75 8.49 22.41
CA GLN A 84 -8.06 7.34 21.80
C GLN A 84 -9.00 6.50 20.93
N ARG A 85 -10.26 6.33 21.35
CA ARG A 85 -11.28 5.63 20.56
C ARG A 85 -11.64 6.41 19.30
N GLY A 86 -11.76 7.74 19.40
CA GLY A 86 -11.99 8.63 18.26
C GLY A 86 -10.83 8.62 17.24
N ILE A 87 -9.58 8.64 17.72
CA ILE A 87 -8.37 8.46 16.90
C ILE A 87 -8.44 7.12 16.15
N SER A 88 -8.75 6.03 16.86
CA SER A 88 -8.86 4.69 16.28
C SER A 88 -9.97 4.60 15.23
N LEU A 89 -11.12 5.24 15.47
CA LEU A 89 -12.23 5.32 14.53
C LEU A 89 -11.81 6.08 13.26
N CYS A 90 -11.19 7.26 13.41
CA CYS A 90 -10.69 8.04 12.28
C CYS A 90 -9.67 7.25 11.47
N GLN A 91 -8.73 6.56 12.13
CA GLN A 91 -7.73 5.71 11.45
C GLN A 91 -8.39 4.58 10.66
N SER A 92 -9.39 3.91 11.22
CA SER A 92 -10.10 2.80 10.55
C SER A 92 -10.82 3.29 9.29
N LEU A 93 -11.58 4.39 9.40
CA LEU A 93 -12.31 4.98 8.28
C LEU A 93 -11.39 5.53 7.20
N LEU A 94 -10.33 6.24 7.59
CA LEU A 94 -9.32 6.74 6.65
C LEU A 94 -8.59 5.60 5.95
N ARG A 95 -8.32 4.47 6.63
CA ARG A 95 -7.69 3.29 6.00
C ARG A 95 -8.54 2.74 4.86
N ALA A 96 -9.85 2.59 5.09
CA ALA A 96 -10.76 2.07 4.08
C ALA A 96 -10.85 3.01 2.87
N LEU A 97 -11.10 4.31 3.11
CA LEU A 97 -11.25 5.31 2.05
C LEU A 97 -9.95 5.52 1.26
N LEU A 98 -8.82 5.63 1.96
CA LEU A 98 -7.52 5.84 1.33
C LEU A 98 -7.08 4.61 0.54
N GLY A 99 -7.31 3.41 1.08
CA GLY A 99 -6.99 2.17 0.37
C GLY A 99 -7.77 2.04 -0.94
N GLN A 100 -9.07 2.37 -0.93
CA GLN A 100 -9.86 2.40 -2.16
C GLN A 100 -9.34 3.45 -3.13
N ARG A 101 -9.08 4.68 -2.66
CA ARG A 101 -8.60 5.77 -3.52
C ARG A 101 -7.26 5.43 -4.19
N VAL A 102 -6.29 4.92 -3.45
CA VAL A 102 -4.97 4.57 -4.00
C VAL A 102 -5.10 3.40 -4.98
N ASN A 103 -5.93 2.39 -4.68
CA ASN A 103 -6.20 1.31 -5.63
C ASN A 103 -6.80 1.82 -6.94
N VAL A 104 -7.78 2.73 -6.87
CA VAL A 104 -8.36 3.36 -8.07
C VAL A 104 -7.30 4.13 -8.85
N MET A 105 -6.47 4.94 -8.20
CA MET A 105 -5.37 5.66 -8.87
C MET A 105 -4.40 4.71 -9.58
N ILE A 106 -4.09 3.56 -8.98
CA ILE A 106 -3.21 2.55 -9.59
C ILE A 106 -3.85 1.93 -10.85
N LEU A 107 -5.14 1.62 -10.77
CA LEU A 107 -5.92 1.05 -11.88
C LEU A 107 -6.13 2.07 -13.00
N GLU A 108 -6.50 3.32 -12.67
CA GLU A 108 -6.60 4.42 -13.63
C GLU A 108 -5.26 4.65 -14.35
N LYS A 109 -4.14 4.62 -13.60
CA LYS A 109 -2.82 4.67 -14.21
C LYS A 109 -2.61 3.49 -15.15
N ALA A 110 -2.99 2.27 -14.76
CA ALA A 110 -2.83 1.08 -15.59
C ALA A 110 -3.57 1.21 -16.94
N LEU A 111 -4.73 1.86 -16.96
CA LEU A 111 -5.48 2.13 -18.20
C LEU A 111 -4.76 3.08 -19.16
N THR A 112 -3.81 3.88 -18.67
CA THR A 112 -3.00 4.78 -19.52
C THR A 112 -1.74 4.12 -20.09
N LEU A 113 -1.34 2.95 -19.58
CA LEU A 113 -0.09 2.32 -19.97
C LEU A 113 -0.20 1.57 -21.28
N GLU A 114 0.90 1.53 -22.02
CA GLU A 114 1.01 0.75 -23.25
C GLU A 114 1.33 -0.72 -22.97
N LEU A 115 1.05 -1.61 -23.94
CA LEU A 115 1.32 -3.04 -23.86
C LEU A 115 2.78 -3.35 -23.48
N ALA A 116 3.73 -2.57 -23.99
CA ALA A 116 5.16 -2.71 -23.68
C ALA A 116 5.46 -2.67 -22.17
N HIS A 117 4.74 -1.84 -21.41
CA HIS A 117 4.92 -1.75 -19.97
C HIS A 117 4.44 -3.02 -19.24
N PHE A 118 3.41 -3.69 -19.76
CA PHE A 118 2.91 -4.93 -19.16
C PHE A 118 3.79 -6.14 -19.49
N GLU A 119 4.52 -6.11 -20.61
CA GLU A 119 5.48 -7.14 -21.00
C GLU A 119 6.85 -6.96 -20.32
N ASP A 120 7.13 -5.79 -19.71
CA ASP A 120 8.34 -5.53 -18.92
C ASP A 120 8.20 -6.08 -17.49
N SER A 121 9.08 -7.03 -17.14
CA SER A 121 9.12 -7.67 -15.82
C SER A 121 9.39 -6.71 -14.64
N GLU A 122 10.24 -5.68 -14.83
CA GLU A 122 10.53 -4.71 -13.78
C GLU A 122 9.33 -3.78 -13.55
N PHE A 123 8.65 -3.41 -14.63
CA PHE A 123 7.45 -2.60 -14.55
C PHE A 123 6.28 -3.36 -13.91
N TYR A 124 6.09 -4.63 -14.28
CA TYR A 124 5.13 -5.52 -13.65
C TYR A 124 5.37 -5.66 -12.13
N ASP A 125 6.64 -5.77 -11.72
CA ASP A 125 7.04 -5.78 -10.32
C ASP A 125 6.64 -4.47 -9.61
N LYS A 126 6.81 -3.30 -10.26
CA LYS A 126 6.39 -1.98 -9.71
C LYS A 126 4.87 -1.94 -9.48
N LEU A 127 4.07 -2.34 -10.46
CA LEU A 127 2.60 -2.40 -10.35
C LEU A 127 2.17 -3.32 -9.19
N THR A 128 2.75 -4.52 -9.12
CA THR A 128 2.39 -5.50 -8.09
C THR A 128 2.71 -5.00 -6.69
N ARG A 129 3.88 -4.37 -6.50
CA ARG A 129 4.28 -3.75 -5.22
C ARG A 129 3.37 -2.58 -4.86
N ALA A 130 3.11 -1.68 -5.81
CA ALA A 130 2.22 -0.54 -5.61
C ALA A 130 0.81 -0.99 -5.16
N ARG A 131 0.27 -2.08 -5.73
CA ARG A 131 -1.04 -2.60 -5.36
C ARG A 131 -1.06 -3.26 -3.98
N ARG A 132 -0.06 -4.08 -3.64
CA ARG A 132 -0.04 -4.85 -2.39
C ARG A 132 0.00 -3.96 -1.14
N GLU A 133 0.65 -2.81 -1.25
CA GLU A 133 0.95 -1.93 -0.12
C GLU A 133 0.15 -0.59 -0.18
N ALA A 134 -0.72 -0.43 -1.18
CA ALA A 134 -1.55 0.75 -1.45
C ALA A 134 -2.41 1.19 -0.26
N SER A 135 -2.90 0.23 0.54
CA SER A 135 -3.94 0.48 1.54
C SER A 135 -3.42 0.81 2.93
N SER A 136 -2.18 0.47 3.26
CA SER A 136 -1.66 0.54 4.65
C SER A 136 -0.56 1.56 4.83
N ARG A 137 0.39 1.65 3.88
CA ARG A 137 1.61 2.45 4.02
C ARG A 137 1.39 3.97 3.97
N PRO A 138 0.57 4.53 3.07
CA PRO A 138 0.32 5.97 3.05
C PRO A 138 -0.34 6.44 4.36
N LEU A 139 -1.29 5.66 4.89
CA LEU A 139 -1.89 5.92 6.18
C LEU A 139 -0.87 5.77 7.32
N SER A 140 -0.02 4.74 7.29
CA SER A 140 1.00 4.52 8.32
C SER A 140 1.90 5.76 8.46
N LEU A 141 2.38 6.31 7.34
CA LEU A 141 3.19 7.52 7.35
C LEU A 141 2.46 8.72 7.97
N VAL A 142 1.16 8.88 7.67
CA VAL A 142 0.33 9.92 8.28
C VAL A 142 0.14 9.67 9.78
N THR A 143 -0.21 8.45 10.19
CA THR A 143 -0.36 8.11 11.61
C THR A 143 0.92 8.30 12.42
N ARG A 144 2.09 7.97 11.85
CA ARG A 144 3.40 8.23 12.47
C ARG A 144 3.68 9.73 12.57
N THR A 145 3.34 10.50 11.54
CA THR A 145 3.50 11.97 11.55
C THR A 145 2.65 12.62 12.64
N PHE A 146 1.36 12.24 12.73
CA PHE A 146 0.48 12.70 13.80
C PHE A 146 0.90 12.17 15.17
N GLY A 147 1.36 10.93 15.27
CA GLY A 147 1.93 10.37 16.50
C GLY A 147 3.17 11.12 16.99
N LEU A 148 4.05 11.56 16.08
CA LEU A 148 5.17 12.45 16.43
C LEU A 148 4.70 13.80 16.93
N ALA A 149 3.66 14.38 16.32
CA ALA A 149 3.07 15.62 16.80
C ALA A 149 2.44 15.44 18.20
N GLN A 150 1.72 14.34 18.43
CA GLN A 150 1.17 13.98 19.74
C GLN A 150 2.27 13.86 20.80
N ASN A 151 3.30 13.08 20.51
CA ASN A 151 4.42 12.88 21.43
C ASN A 151 5.16 14.20 21.67
N GLY A 152 5.30 15.05 20.65
CA GLY A 152 5.86 16.39 20.80
C GLY A 152 5.06 17.24 21.78
N VAL A 153 3.73 17.28 21.65
CA VAL A 153 2.84 17.96 22.60
C VAL A 153 2.99 17.36 24.00
N SER A 154 2.96 16.03 24.15
CA SER A 154 3.15 15.37 25.44
C SER A 154 4.49 15.70 26.08
N LEU A 155 5.60 15.66 25.33
CA LEU A 155 6.93 15.98 25.84
C LEU A 155 7.04 17.45 26.27
N VAL A 156 6.41 18.38 25.55
CA VAL A 156 6.32 19.79 25.97
C VAL A 156 5.51 19.92 27.26
N SER A 157 4.36 19.25 27.36
CA SER A 157 3.54 19.26 28.58
C SER A 157 4.28 18.66 29.78
N TYR A 158 4.92 17.51 29.62
CA TYR A 158 5.70 16.86 30.68
C TYR A 158 6.93 17.68 31.05
N GLY A 159 7.64 18.21 30.06
CA GLY A 159 8.81 19.07 30.26
C GLY A 159 8.46 20.34 31.02
N THR A 160 7.31 20.95 30.74
CA THR A 160 6.82 22.15 31.45
C THR A 160 6.56 21.86 32.93
N LEU A 161 5.91 20.74 33.26
CA LEU A 161 5.65 20.34 34.64
C LEU A 161 6.93 19.90 35.37
N LEU A 162 7.84 19.17 34.69
CA LEU A 162 9.13 18.75 35.26
C LEU A 162 10.08 19.93 35.46
N ALA A 163 10.03 20.97 34.63
CA ALA A 163 10.86 22.16 34.79
C ALA A 163 10.55 22.92 36.09
N GLN A 164 9.32 22.80 36.62
CA GLN A 164 8.95 23.33 37.94
C GLN A 164 9.66 22.61 39.08
N PHE A 165 10.00 21.32 38.91
CA PHE A 165 10.83 20.57 39.86
C PHE A 165 12.30 20.94 39.72
N SER A 166 12.83 20.79 38.51
CA SER A 166 14.20 21.16 38.17
C SER A 166 14.40 21.12 36.65
N PRO A 167 15.05 22.14 36.05
CA PRO A 167 15.43 22.08 34.62
C PRO A 167 16.28 20.85 34.26
N TRP A 168 17.06 20.34 35.23
CA TRP A 168 17.86 19.13 35.05
C TRP A 168 17.02 17.86 34.88
N ALA A 169 15.80 17.82 35.45
CA ALA A 169 14.89 16.69 35.29
C ALA A 169 14.50 16.48 33.82
N VAL A 170 14.32 17.57 33.07
CA VAL A 170 14.04 17.54 31.63
C VAL A 170 15.23 16.98 30.84
N LEU A 171 16.45 17.35 31.22
CA LEU A 171 17.67 16.82 30.59
C LEU A 171 17.85 15.32 30.87
N VAL A 172 17.58 14.88 32.10
CA VAL A 172 17.61 13.45 32.47
C VAL A 172 16.59 12.65 31.65
N LEU A 173 15.38 13.18 31.45
CA LEU A 173 14.36 12.55 30.63
C LEU A 173 14.83 12.33 29.18
N VAL A 174 15.42 13.36 28.57
CA VAL A 174 15.95 13.28 27.20
C VAL A 174 17.13 12.30 27.14
N ALA A 175 18.06 12.40 28.08
CA ALA A 175 19.24 11.53 28.15
C ALA A 175 18.86 10.05 28.32
N ALA A 176 17.82 9.74 29.10
CA ALA A 176 17.33 8.38 29.29
C ALA A 176 16.83 7.74 27.97
N GLY A 177 16.34 8.52 27.02
CA GLY A 177 15.86 8.00 25.73
C GLY A 177 16.95 7.77 24.67
N LEU A 178 18.12 8.40 24.81
CA LEU A 178 19.19 8.35 23.80
C LEU A 178 19.82 6.96 23.59
N PRO A 179 20.11 6.14 24.63
CA PRO A 179 20.69 4.82 24.43
C PRO A 179 19.82 3.91 23.55
N ALA A 180 18.51 3.90 23.81
CA ALA A 180 17.55 3.14 23.02
C ALA A 180 17.48 3.61 21.55
N PHE A 181 17.54 4.93 21.33
CA PHE A 181 17.61 5.52 19.98
C PHE A 181 18.78 4.98 19.16
N PHE A 182 20.00 5.03 19.72
CA PHE A 182 21.20 4.61 18.99
C PHE A 182 21.16 3.12 18.66
N ALA A 183 20.57 2.29 19.54
CA ALA A 183 20.30 0.89 19.26
C ALA A 183 19.38 0.74 18.04
N GLU A 184 18.20 1.35 18.11
CA GLU A 184 17.15 1.19 17.10
C GLU A 184 17.59 1.74 15.74
N ALA A 185 18.24 2.91 15.71
CA ALA A 185 18.77 3.51 14.49
C ALA A 185 19.83 2.63 13.81
N LYS A 186 20.77 2.06 14.57
CA LYS A 186 21.84 1.20 14.03
C LYS A 186 21.29 -0.08 13.42
N PHE A 187 20.30 -0.71 14.07
CA PHE A 187 19.73 -1.98 13.63
C PHE A 187 18.64 -1.81 12.56
N SER A 188 17.92 -0.69 12.51
CA SER A 188 16.96 -0.39 11.44
C SER A 188 17.64 -0.40 10.06
N GLY A 189 18.82 0.21 9.92
CA GLY A 189 19.58 0.16 8.67
C GLY A 189 20.06 -1.26 8.28
N ALA A 190 20.33 -2.12 9.26
CA ALA A 190 20.69 -3.52 9.00
C ALA A 190 19.47 -4.36 8.57
N ALA A 191 18.32 -4.16 9.22
CA ALA A 191 17.05 -4.77 8.84
C ALA A 191 16.65 -4.39 7.42
N PHE A 192 16.84 -3.12 7.06
CA PHE A 192 16.54 -2.62 5.73
C PHE A 192 17.41 -3.27 4.64
N ARG A 193 18.73 -3.33 4.84
CA ARG A 193 19.62 -4.02 3.89
C ARG A 193 19.22 -5.49 3.75
N LEU A 194 18.90 -6.14 4.86
CA LEU A 194 18.47 -7.53 4.84
C LEU A 194 17.18 -7.72 4.04
N PHE A 195 16.22 -6.79 4.17
CA PHE A 195 14.98 -6.79 3.40
C PHE A 195 15.23 -6.65 1.89
N LEU A 196 16.08 -5.70 1.46
CA LEU A 196 16.38 -5.48 0.04
C LEU A 196 17.00 -6.72 -0.63
N TRP A 197 17.96 -7.36 0.04
CA TRP A 197 18.76 -8.45 -0.53
C TRP A 197 17.97 -9.75 -0.75
N ARG A 198 16.82 -9.92 -0.07
CA ARG A 198 15.99 -11.13 -0.13
C ARG A 198 14.97 -11.17 -1.25
N SER A 199 14.84 -10.08 -2.02
CA SER A 199 13.89 -9.99 -3.14
C SER A 199 13.96 -11.20 -4.10
N PRO A 200 15.13 -11.75 -4.48
CA PRO A 200 15.21 -12.95 -5.33
C PRO A 200 14.62 -14.20 -4.66
N GLU A 201 14.96 -14.48 -3.40
CA GLU A 201 14.47 -15.61 -2.64
C GLU A 201 12.96 -15.56 -2.42
N THR A 202 12.44 -14.38 -2.04
CA THR A 202 11.00 -14.18 -1.86
C THR A 202 10.25 -14.33 -3.18
N ARG A 203 10.80 -13.85 -4.31
CA ARG A 203 10.23 -14.09 -5.65
C ARG A 203 10.18 -15.57 -5.99
N MET A 204 11.24 -16.33 -5.70
CA MET A 204 11.26 -17.78 -5.90
C MET A 204 10.21 -18.48 -5.02
N GLN A 205 10.03 -18.08 -3.77
CA GLN A 205 8.97 -18.63 -2.91
C GLN A 205 7.57 -18.37 -3.49
N MET A 206 7.29 -17.14 -3.93
CA MET A 206 6.00 -16.80 -4.57
C MET A 206 5.78 -17.60 -5.86
N TYR A 207 6.84 -17.81 -6.66
CA TYR A 207 6.77 -18.65 -7.85
C TYR A 207 6.46 -20.11 -7.50
N LEU A 208 7.15 -20.70 -6.52
CA LEU A 208 6.90 -22.07 -6.08
C LEU A 208 5.48 -22.24 -5.54
N GLU A 209 4.99 -21.28 -4.77
CA GLU A 209 3.60 -21.25 -4.29
C GLU A 209 2.60 -21.22 -5.47
N THR A 210 2.86 -20.36 -6.45
CA THR A 210 2.05 -20.24 -7.68
C THR A 210 1.99 -21.55 -8.45
N VAL A 211 3.13 -22.20 -8.67
CA VAL A 211 3.22 -23.49 -9.38
C VAL A 211 2.52 -24.62 -8.62
N LEU A 212 2.66 -24.65 -7.29
CA LEU A 212 2.06 -25.69 -6.45
C LEU A 212 0.55 -25.54 -6.28
N ALA A 213 0.03 -24.30 -6.30
CA ALA A 213 -1.35 -24.01 -5.89
C ALA A 213 -2.29 -23.53 -7.02
N ARG A 214 -1.80 -23.11 -8.19
CA ARG A 214 -2.67 -22.70 -9.31
C ARG A 214 -3.14 -23.88 -10.17
N GLU A 215 -4.40 -23.82 -10.59
CA GLU A 215 -5.03 -24.81 -11.48
C GLU A 215 -4.26 -24.97 -12.81
N ASP A 216 -3.68 -23.89 -13.32
CA ASP A 216 -2.93 -23.88 -14.59
C ASP A 216 -1.71 -24.80 -14.57
N HIS A 217 -1.10 -25.03 -13.39
CA HIS A 217 0.14 -25.80 -13.24
C HIS A 217 -0.08 -27.14 -12.53
N VAL A 218 -1.18 -27.28 -11.76
CA VAL A 218 -1.42 -28.42 -10.87
C VAL A 218 -1.44 -29.77 -11.61
N LYS A 219 -1.85 -29.77 -12.89
CA LYS A 219 -1.92 -30.97 -13.73
C LYS A 219 -0.54 -31.60 -13.89
N GLU A 220 0.47 -30.81 -14.26
CA GLU A 220 1.85 -31.28 -14.42
C GLU A 220 2.49 -31.62 -13.07
N VAL A 221 2.28 -30.78 -12.04
CA VAL A 221 2.81 -31.03 -10.70
C VAL A 221 2.35 -32.38 -10.15
N LYS A 222 1.07 -32.73 -10.35
CA LYS A 222 0.52 -34.03 -9.95
C LYS A 222 1.02 -35.17 -10.82
N LEU A 223 1.00 -35.00 -12.14
CA LEU A 223 1.39 -36.05 -13.08
C LEU A 223 2.87 -36.44 -12.94
N PHE A 224 3.74 -35.46 -12.73
CA PHE A 224 5.18 -35.66 -12.60
C PHE A 224 5.65 -35.84 -11.14
N GLY A 225 4.73 -35.79 -10.16
CA GLY A 225 5.09 -35.97 -8.75
C GLY A 225 6.02 -34.89 -8.19
N LEU A 226 6.00 -33.67 -8.74
CA LEU A 226 6.93 -32.59 -8.37
C LEU A 226 6.65 -31.97 -6.99
N GLY A 227 5.46 -32.23 -6.42
CA GLY A 227 4.99 -31.64 -5.17
C GLY A 227 6.02 -31.67 -4.03
N PRO A 228 6.53 -32.85 -3.61
CA PRO A 228 7.50 -32.95 -2.52
C PRO A 228 8.81 -32.19 -2.78
N LEU A 229 9.32 -32.23 -4.01
CA LEU A 229 10.58 -31.57 -4.39
C LEU A 229 10.46 -30.05 -4.34
N LEU A 230 9.40 -29.49 -4.95
CA LEU A 230 9.16 -28.05 -4.96
C LEU A 230 8.85 -27.53 -3.55
N LEU A 231 8.10 -28.30 -2.76
CA LEU A 231 7.80 -27.95 -1.37
C LEU A 231 9.06 -27.94 -0.49
N GLU A 232 9.99 -28.88 -0.71
CA GLU A 232 11.26 -28.87 0.03
C GLU A 232 12.13 -27.66 -0.36
N ARG A 233 12.15 -27.28 -1.64
CA ARG A 233 12.83 -26.06 -2.10
C ARG A 233 12.22 -24.81 -1.43
N TYR A 234 10.90 -24.74 -1.32
CA TYR A 234 10.20 -23.65 -0.62
C TYR A 234 10.63 -23.57 0.87
N ARG A 235 10.67 -24.73 1.56
CA ARG A 235 11.11 -24.82 2.97
C ARG A 235 12.58 -24.46 3.15
N ALA A 236 13.45 -24.86 2.23
CA ALA A 236 14.88 -24.54 2.27
C ALA A 236 15.12 -23.02 2.20
N ILE A 237 14.39 -22.33 1.33
CA ILE A 237 14.43 -20.86 1.24
C ILE A 237 13.97 -20.25 2.57
N PHE A 238 12.85 -20.70 3.14
CA PHE A 238 12.37 -20.20 4.43
C PHE A 238 13.42 -20.38 5.54
N ARG A 239 14.07 -21.55 5.62
CA ARG A 239 15.12 -21.81 6.62
C ARG A 239 16.30 -20.85 6.49
N LYS A 240 16.72 -20.52 5.26
CA LYS A 240 17.77 -19.52 5.00
C LYS A 240 17.35 -18.13 5.50
N LEU A 241 16.18 -17.66 5.06
CA LEU A 241 15.66 -16.33 5.43
C LEU A 241 15.45 -16.20 6.94
N TYR A 242 14.86 -17.22 7.56
CA TYR A 242 14.61 -17.25 9.00
C TYR A 242 15.91 -17.20 9.82
N LYS A 243 16.97 -17.89 9.39
CA LYS A 243 18.27 -17.86 10.09
C LYS A 243 18.82 -16.43 10.15
N GLU A 244 18.82 -15.75 9.01
CA GLU A 244 19.27 -14.36 8.93
C GLU A 244 18.40 -13.41 9.77
N ASP A 245 17.07 -13.59 9.75
CA ASP A 245 16.14 -12.81 10.58
C ASP A 245 16.37 -13.02 12.06
N ARG A 246 16.51 -14.28 12.47
CA ARG A 246 16.77 -14.66 13.85
C ARG A 246 18.09 -14.05 14.33
N ASP A 247 19.16 -14.17 13.55
CA ASP A 247 20.48 -13.68 13.93
C ASP A 247 20.48 -12.14 14.09
N LEU A 248 19.74 -11.42 13.22
CA LEU A 248 19.54 -9.98 13.37
C LEU A 248 18.63 -9.62 14.56
N ALA A 249 17.49 -10.30 14.71
CA ALA A 249 16.50 -10.03 15.76
C ALA A 249 17.11 -10.27 17.14
N VAL A 250 17.78 -11.40 17.36
CA VAL A 250 18.47 -11.71 18.62
C VAL A 250 19.49 -10.62 18.94
N LYS A 251 20.31 -10.21 17.98
CA LYS A 251 21.32 -9.17 18.20
C LYS A 251 20.68 -7.82 18.52
N ARG A 252 19.67 -7.39 17.74
CA ARG A 252 18.94 -6.14 17.94
C ARG A 252 18.29 -6.11 19.32
N ASP A 253 17.56 -7.15 19.67
CA ASP A 253 16.74 -7.19 20.88
C ASP A 253 17.63 -7.32 22.13
N THR A 254 18.76 -8.05 22.02
CA THR A 254 19.76 -8.10 23.10
C THR A 254 20.38 -6.73 23.37
N TRP A 255 20.81 -6.02 22.32
CA TRP A 255 21.35 -4.66 22.46
C TRP A 255 20.28 -3.67 22.92
N GLY A 256 19.05 -3.78 22.42
CA GLY A 256 17.91 -2.99 22.86
C GLY A 256 17.61 -3.18 24.34
N PHE A 257 17.67 -4.43 24.83
CA PHE A 257 17.52 -4.73 26.25
C PHE A 257 18.66 -4.14 27.09
N LEU A 258 19.92 -4.37 26.71
CA LEU A 258 21.08 -3.87 27.46
C LEU A 258 21.11 -2.33 27.56
N LEU A 259 20.82 -1.64 26.45
CA LEU A 259 20.74 -0.18 26.43
C LEU A 259 19.46 0.31 27.12
N GLY A 260 18.38 -0.47 27.06
CA GLY A 260 17.15 -0.25 27.81
C GLY A 260 17.38 -0.28 29.33
N LEU A 261 18.23 -1.18 29.83
CA LEU A 261 18.59 -1.21 31.25
C LEU A 261 19.28 0.09 31.71
N ILE A 262 20.07 0.74 30.85
CA ILE A 262 20.66 2.06 31.16
C ILE A 262 19.56 3.11 31.29
N ALA A 263 18.58 3.10 30.39
CA ALA A 263 17.42 3.99 30.45
C ALA A 263 16.59 3.74 31.71
N THR A 264 16.35 2.48 32.08
CA THR A 264 15.67 2.10 33.31
C THR A 264 16.45 2.51 34.56
N ALA A 265 17.77 2.31 34.59
CA ALA A 265 18.62 2.76 35.70
C ALA A 265 18.57 4.29 35.84
N THR A 266 18.58 5.02 34.72
CA THR A 266 18.43 6.49 34.71
C THR A 266 17.07 6.92 35.28
N LEU A 267 15.99 6.21 34.90
CA LEU A 267 14.64 6.45 35.44
C LEU A 267 14.59 6.21 36.96
N TYR A 268 15.15 5.11 37.45
CA TYR A 268 15.18 4.82 38.88
C TYR A 268 16.11 5.76 39.65
N GLY A 269 17.19 6.26 39.02
CA GLY A 269 18.00 7.34 39.57
C GLY A 269 17.20 8.64 39.74
N ALA A 270 16.41 9.02 38.73
CA ALA A 270 15.48 10.14 38.83
C ALA A 270 14.42 9.90 39.91
N TYR A 271 13.92 8.67 40.05
CA TYR A 271 12.98 8.31 41.10
C TYR A 271 13.60 8.46 42.50
N VAL A 272 14.81 7.92 42.74
CA VAL A 272 15.53 8.13 44.00
C VAL A 272 15.69 9.62 44.30
N TRP A 273 16.04 10.43 43.30
CA TRP A 273 16.17 11.88 43.46
C TRP A 273 14.86 12.57 43.84
N VAL A 274 13.75 12.23 43.20
CA VAL A 274 12.41 12.74 43.52
C VAL A 274 12.03 12.30 44.94
N ALA A 275 12.21 11.03 45.30
CA ALA A 275 11.90 10.50 46.64
C ALA A 275 12.70 11.20 47.75
N LEU A 276 14.02 11.38 47.56
CA LEU A 276 14.85 12.11 48.51
C LEU A 276 14.43 13.59 48.64
N SER A 277 13.95 14.20 47.56
CA SER A 277 13.43 15.57 47.57
C SER A 277 12.12 15.69 48.35
N THR A 278 11.26 14.67 48.28
CA THR A 278 10.04 14.56 49.10
C THR A 278 10.38 14.36 50.58
N ILE A 279 11.33 13.48 50.90
CA ILE A 279 11.80 13.26 52.28
C ILE A 279 12.39 14.55 52.85
N ALA A 280 13.11 15.32 52.03
CA ALA A 280 13.64 16.63 52.39
C ALA A 280 12.56 17.75 52.44
N ALA A 281 11.28 17.43 52.29
CA ALA A 281 10.14 18.34 52.29
C ALA A 281 10.23 19.50 51.27
N ARG A 282 10.97 19.29 50.16
CA ARG A 282 11.06 20.28 49.06
C ARG A 282 9.90 20.20 48.09
N ILE A 283 9.26 19.03 48.03
CA ILE A 283 8.11 18.73 47.19
C ILE A 283 7.10 17.90 47.99
N THR A 284 5.83 17.99 47.63
CA THR A 284 4.74 17.25 48.27
C THR A 284 4.72 15.76 47.86
N LEU A 285 3.94 14.95 48.57
CA LEU A 285 3.75 13.54 48.21
C LEU A 285 2.99 13.41 46.88
N GLY A 286 2.06 14.31 46.58
CA GLY A 286 1.39 14.38 45.29
C GLY A 286 2.32 14.78 44.15
N GLN A 287 3.20 15.76 44.38
CA GLN A 287 4.22 16.12 43.39
C GLN A 287 5.17 14.94 43.11
N MET A 288 5.51 14.14 44.12
CA MET A 288 6.30 12.92 43.95
C MET A 288 5.63 11.95 42.97
N THR A 289 4.35 11.62 43.18
CA THR A 289 3.63 10.68 42.31
C THR A 289 3.48 11.21 40.89
N MET A 290 3.21 12.51 40.74
CA MET A 290 3.16 13.19 39.46
C MET A 290 4.49 13.10 38.71
N TYR A 291 5.60 13.50 39.33
CA TYR A 291 6.90 13.51 38.64
C TYR A 291 7.34 12.10 38.22
N VAL A 292 7.13 11.09 39.07
CA VAL A 292 7.42 9.68 38.72
C VAL A 292 6.58 9.24 37.51
N MET A 293 5.29 9.57 37.50
CA MET A 293 4.38 9.27 36.38
C MET A 293 4.80 10.00 35.09
N LEU A 294 5.15 11.29 35.17
CA LEU A 294 5.61 12.10 34.04
C LEU A 294 6.94 11.59 33.46
N PHE A 295 7.89 11.16 34.30
CA PHE A 295 9.14 10.56 33.84
C PHE A 295 8.90 9.27 33.05
N ARG A 296 8.06 8.37 33.58
CA ARG A 296 7.71 7.11 32.91
C ARG A 296 6.99 7.35 31.57
N GLN A 297 6.02 8.27 31.55
CA GLN A 297 5.29 8.61 30.33
C GLN A 297 6.16 9.35 29.32
N GLY A 298 7.02 10.25 29.76
CA GLY A 298 7.97 10.95 28.91
C GLY A 298 8.97 9.99 28.26
N GLN A 299 9.50 9.02 29.01
CA GLN A 299 10.38 7.99 28.46
C GLN A 299 9.67 7.18 27.36
N SER A 300 8.41 6.80 27.60
CA SER A 300 7.57 6.12 26.61
C SER A 300 7.35 6.99 25.35
N ALA A 301 7.05 8.28 25.53
CA ALA A 301 6.85 9.22 24.42
C ALA A 301 8.13 9.43 23.59
N VAL A 302 9.30 9.50 24.24
CA VAL A 302 10.59 9.52 23.53
C VAL A 302 10.77 8.23 22.74
N SER A 303 10.64 7.06 23.38
CA SER A 303 10.79 5.76 22.70
C SER A 303 9.84 5.61 21.51
N ALA A 304 8.57 5.98 21.67
CA ALA A 304 7.58 5.93 20.60
C ALA A 304 7.92 6.88 19.44
N SER A 305 8.48 8.06 19.73
CA SER A 305 8.92 8.99 18.70
C SER A 305 10.09 8.45 17.88
N LEU A 306 11.06 7.82 18.54
CA LEU A 306 12.22 7.23 17.88
C LEU A 306 11.81 6.07 16.96
N SER A 307 10.93 5.20 17.45
CA SER A 307 10.38 4.10 16.64
C SER A 307 9.51 4.60 15.49
N ALA A 308 8.75 5.67 15.69
CA ALA A 308 8.01 6.34 14.63
C ALA A 308 8.94 6.85 13.53
N ILE A 309 10.02 7.55 13.87
CA ILE A 309 11.04 8.03 12.91
C ILE A 309 11.65 6.87 12.13
N GLY A 310 12.02 5.77 12.81
CA GLY A 310 12.57 4.58 12.16
C GLY A 310 11.64 4.00 11.10
N GLY A 311 10.37 3.78 11.44
CA GLY A 311 9.43 3.23 10.46
C GLY A 311 8.94 4.24 9.41
N MET A 312 9.03 5.56 9.65
CA MET A 312 8.76 6.56 8.61
C MET A 312 9.74 6.43 7.44
N TYR A 313 10.97 6.00 7.67
CA TYR A 313 11.95 5.76 6.60
C TYR A 313 11.49 4.64 5.66
N GLU A 314 11.02 3.52 6.22
CA GLU A 314 10.46 2.40 5.44
C GLU A 314 9.21 2.82 4.66
N ASP A 315 8.26 3.48 5.31
CA ASP A 315 7.03 3.93 4.68
C ASP A 315 7.30 4.97 3.56
N ASN A 316 8.37 5.77 3.69
CA ASN A 316 8.79 6.76 2.70
C ASN A 316 9.38 6.10 1.44
N LEU A 317 10.14 5.01 1.57
CA LEU A 317 10.64 4.26 0.40
C LEU A 317 9.50 3.58 -0.35
N TYR A 318 8.48 3.11 0.38
CA TYR A 318 7.31 2.55 -0.28
C TYR A 318 6.58 3.61 -1.12
N LEU A 319 6.33 4.79 -0.54
CA LEU A 319 5.68 5.87 -1.28
C LEU A 319 6.48 6.31 -2.49
N SER A 320 7.82 6.25 -2.45
CA SER A 320 8.60 6.52 -3.66
C SER A 320 8.25 5.52 -4.76
N THR A 321 8.21 4.22 -4.47
CA THR A 321 7.82 3.18 -5.45
C THR A 321 6.42 3.41 -6.04
N LEU A 322 5.45 3.79 -5.19
CA LEU A 322 4.10 4.12 -5.67
C LEU A 322 4.12 5.31 -6.63
N TYR A 323 4.81 6.39 -6.26
CA TYR A 323 4.88 7.57 -7.12
C TYR A 323 5.73 7.35 -8.35
N ASP A 324 6.79 6.54 -8.30
CA ASP A 324 7.59 6.16 -9.46
C ASP A 324 6.71 5.45 -10.51
N TYR A 325 5.78 4.59 -10.06
CA TYR A 325 4.76 3.97 -10.93
C TYR A 325 3.74 5.00 -11.46
N LEU A 326 3.14 5.82 -10.59
CA LEU A 326 2.11 6.79 -10.98
C LEU A 326 2.66 7.88 -11.93
N GLU A 327 3.90 8.29 -11.71
CA GLU A 327 4.62 9.32 -12.47
C GLU A 327 5.39 8.75 -13.66
N THR A 328 5.31 7.43 -13.92
CA THR A 328 5.88 6.85 -15.14
C THR A 328 5.35 7.62 -16.36
N PRO A 329 6.22 8.19 -17.20
CA PRO A 329 5.79 8.97 -18.35
C PRO A 329 5.02 8.06 -19.31
N VAL A 330 3.90 8.56 -19.82
CA VAL A 330 3.11 7.91 -20.85
C VAL A 330 3.10 8.85 -22.04
N GLU A 331 3.53 8.36 -23.20
CA GLU A 331 3.45 9.16 -24.41
C GLU A 331 1.99 9.40 -24.78
N THR A 332 1.62 10.66 -24.91
CA THR A 332 0.27 11.02 -25.39
C THR A 332 0.27 10.88 -26.91
N ARG A 333 -0.41 9.85 -27.42
CA ARG A 333 -0.59 9.63 -28.86
C ARG A 333 -1.45 10.76 -29.45
N LYS A 334 -0.98 11.39 -30.53
CA LYS A 334 -1.50 12.70 -31.02
C LYS A 334 -2.40 12.64 -32.26
N GLY A 335 -2.75 11.45 -32.74
CA GLY A 335 -3.61 11.32 -33.91
C GLY A 335 -5.04 11.79 -33.65
N ALA A 336 -5.65 12.47 -34.61
CA ALA A 336 -6.99 13.03 -34.50
C ALA A 336 -7.89 12.68 -35.70
N ALA A 337 -7.34 12.01 -36.72
CA ALA A 337 -8.08 11.68 -37.92
C ALA A 337 -9.07 10.52 -37.66
N THR A 338 -10.31 10.69 -38.11
CA THR A 338 -11.36 9.68 -37.97
C THR A 338 -11.64 8.92 -39.29
N ARG A 339 -10.99 9.34 -40.37
CA ARG A 339 -11.10 8.75 -41.71
C ARG A 339 -9.82 8.95 -42.51
N GLY A 340 -9.44 7.95 -43.30
CA GLY A 340 -8.36 8.05 -44.27
C GLY A 340 -8.83 8.71 -45.57
N PRO A 341 -7.92 9.37 -46.31
CA PRO A 341 -8.24 10.05 -47.56
C PRO A 341 -8.51 9.09 -48.72
N GLN A 342 -8.10 7.82 -48.63
CA GLN A 342 -8.17 6.83 -49.71
C GLN A 342 -8.69 5.46 -49.23
N PRO A 343 -10.00 5.32 -48.95
CA PRO A 343 -10.60 4.05 -48.47
C PRO A 343 -10.35 2.83 -49.35
N GLN A 344 -10.11 3.04 -50.64
CA GLN A 344 -9.79 1.98 -51.61
C GLN A 344 -8.37 1.43 -51.48
N ASP A 345 -7.47 2.12 -50.76
CA ASP A 345 -6.09 1.69 -50.58
C ASP A 345 -5.97 0.51 -49.60
N GLY A 346 -6.77 0.50 -48.54
CA GLY A 346 -6.72 -0.55 -47.52
C GLY A 346 -5.48 -0.44 -46.63
N ILE A 347 -4.87 -1.58 -46.29
CA ILE A 347 -3.75 -1.68 -45.34
C ILE A 347 -2.43 -1.78 -46.11
N ARG A 348 -1.44 -0.97 -45.75
CA ARG A 348 -0.10 -1.04 -46.34
C ARG A 348 1.00 -0.99 -45.28
N PHE A 349 1.97 -1.87 -45.41
CA PHE A 349 3.24 -1.86 -44.70
C PHE A 349 4.30 -1.37 -45.68
N GLU A 350 5.00 -0.29 -45.34
CA GLU A 350 6.04 0.32 -46.17
C GLU A 350 7.36 0.32 -45.39
N HIS A 351 8.28 -0.56 -45.80
CA HIS A 351 9.60 -0.75 -45.20
C HIS A 351 9.58 -0.97 -43.68
N VAL A 352 8.61 -1.75 -43.19
CA VAL A 352 8.36 -1.89 -41.76
C VAL A 352 9.39 -2.79 -41.10
N SER A 353 10.13 -2.24 -40.14
CA SER A 353 11.01 -3.00 -39.25
C SER A 353 10.62 -2.76 -37.80
N PHE A 354 10.75 -3.79 -36.95
CA PHE A 354 10.39 -3.69 -35.54
C PHE A 354 11.24 -4.61 -34.68
N ALA A 355 11.71 -4.07 -33.55
CA ALA A 355 12.32 -4.82 -32.46
C ALA A 355 11.56 -4.53 -31.16
N TYR A 356 11.30 -5.57 -30.35
CA TYR A 356 10.76 -5.38 -29.01
C TYR A 356 11.76 -4.64 -28.12
N PRO A 357 11.31 -3.84 -27.14
CA PRO A 357 12.20 -3.16 -26.21
C PRO A 357 13.20 -4.12 -25.56
N GLY A 358 14.49 -3.81 -25.63
CA GLY A 358 15.57 -4.63 -25.06
C GLY A 358 15.96 -5.88 -25.87
N ALA A 359 15.31 -6.16 -27.01
CA ALA A 359 15.70 -7.27 -27.87
C ALA A 359 16.92 -6.91 -28.73
N GLU A 360 17.89 -7.83 -28.84
CA GLU A 360 19.07 -7.65 -29.71
C GLU A 360 18.76 -7.89 -31.19
N GLN A 361 17.71 -8.66 -31.50
CA GLN A 361 17.32 -9.01 -32.87
C GLN A 361 15.94 -8.44 -33.21
N PRO A 362 15.75 -7.92 -34.44
CA PRO A 362 14.44 -7.45 -34.89
C PRO A 362 13.49 -8.62 -35.08
N ALA A 363 12.24 -8.44 -34.63
CA ALA A 363 11.16 -9.39 -34.86
C ALA A 363 10.60 -9.31 -36.30
N LEU A 364 10.73 -8.15 -36.94
CA LEU A 364 10.41 -7.91 -38.35
C LEU A 364 11.50 -7.03 -38.96
N ALA A 365 11.93 -7.36 -40.19
CA ALA A 365 12.94 -6.61 -40.93
C ALA A 365 12.42 -6.31 -42.35
N ASP A 366 12.35 -5.01 -42.68
CA ASP A 366 11.98 -4.46 -44.00
C ASP A 366 10.76 -5.10 -44.68
N VAL A 367 9.66 -5.23 -43.93
CA VAL A 367 8.42 -5.82 -44.41
C VAL A 367 7.65 -4.84 -45.29
N ASN A 368 7.33 -5.28 -46.51
CA ASN A 368 6.49 -4.58 -47.46
C ASN A 368 5.28 -5.44 -47.82
N LEU A 369 4.06 -4.92 -47.60
CA LEU A 369 2.81 -5.64 -47.78
C LEU A 369 1.68 -4.69 -48.14
N HIS A 370 0.81 -5.08 -49.09
CA HIS A 370 -0.40 -4.32 -49.43
C HIS A 370 -1.62 -5.24 -49.45
N ILE A 371 -2.62 -4.93 -48.63
CA ILE A 371 -3.90 -5.65 -48.52
C ILE A 371 -5.02 -4.70 -48.90
N ARG A 372 -5.64 -4.94 -50.06
CA ARG A 372 -6.74 -4.12 -50.57
C ARG A 372 -8.07 -4.50 -49.93
N PRO A 373 -9.06 -3.59 -49.87
CA PRO A 373 -10.39 -3.90 -49.37
C PRO A 373 -11.00 -5.13 -50.05
N GLY A 374 -11.60 -6.02 -49.25
CA GLY A 374 -12.20 -7.27 -49.73
C GLY A 374 -11.23 -8.43 -49.95
N GLN A 375 -9.92 -8.22 -49.78
CA GLN A 375 -8.94 -9.31 -49.86
C GLN A 375 -8.82 -10.05 -48.51
N SER A 376 -8.58 -11.36 -48.60
CA SER A 376 -8.21 -12.20 -47.47
C SER A 376 -6.77 -12.68 -47.65
N LEU A 377 -5.95 -12.50 -46.63
CA LEU A 377 -4.54 -12.88 -46.63
C LEU A 377 -4.27 -13.90 -45.53
N ALA A 378 -3.67 -15.03 -45.90
CA ALA A 378 -3.15 -16.02 -44.96
C ALA A 378 -1.63 -15.87 -44.83
N LEU A 379 -1.15 -15.62 -43.61
CA LEU A 379 0.28 -15.56 -43.28
C LEU A 379 0.74 -16.87 -42.66
N VAL A 380 1.64 -17.58 -43.33
CA VAL A 380 2.19 -18.86 -42.88
C VAL A 380 3.70 -18.70 -42.66
N GLY A 381 4.21 -19.31 -41.60
CA GLY A 381 5.64 -19.32 -41.28
C GLY A 381 5.90 -20.05 -39.98
N GLU A 382 7.16 -20.30 -39.66
CA GLU A 382 7.57 -20.99 -38.44
C GLU A 382 7.21 -20.22 -37.16
N ASN A 383 7.16 -20.90 -36.02
CA ASN A 383 6.98 -20.23 -34.74
C ASN A 383 8.13 -19.23 -34.51
N GLY A 384 7.80 -17.99 -34.11
CA GLY A 384 8.78 -16.92 -33.98
C GLY A 384 9.02 -16.08 -35.23
N SER A 385 8.41 -16.40 -36.39
CA SER A 385 8.58 -15.65 -37.64
C SER A 385 7.96 -14.23 -37.67
N GLY A 386 7.55 -13.68 -36.52
CA GLY A 386 6.99 -12.32 -36.44
C GLY A 386 5.49 -12.18 -36.79
N LYS A 387 4.74 -13.27 -37.05
CA LYS A 387 3.30 -13.21 -37.40
C LYS A 387 2.47 -12.45 -36.37
N THR A 388 2.57 -12.82 -35.09
CA THR A 388 1.86 -12.15 -34.00
C THR A 388 2.30 -10.69 -33.86
N THR A 389 3.60 -10.41 -34.08
CA THR A 389 4.13 -9.05 -34.06
C THR A 389 3.50 -8.18 -35.15
N LEU A 390 3.26 -8.71 -36.34
CA LEU A 390 2.59 -8.00 -37.44
C LEU A 390 1.16 -7.58 -37.03
N ILE A 391 0.42 -8.47 -36.36
CA ILE A 391 -0.92 -8.14 -35.83
C ILE A 391 -0.85 -7.08 -34.73
N LYS A 392 0.12 -7.16 -33.81
CA LYS A 392 0.33 -6.15 -32.76
C LYS A 392 0.66 -4.76 -33.35
N LEU A 393 1.39 -4.69 -34.45
CA LEU A 393 1.67 -3.43 -35.15
C LEU A 393 0.45 -2.90 -35.91
N LEU A 394 -0.29 -3.78 -36.60
CA LEU A 394 -1.51 -3.40 -37.33
C LEU A 394 -2.58 -2.81 -36.40
N THR A 395 -2.68 -3.34 -35.19
CA THR A 395 -3.60 -2.89 -34.13
C THR A 395 -3.06 -1.68 -33.36
N ARG A 396 -1.87 -1.19 -33.71
CA ARG A 396 -1.15 -0.10 -33.04
C ARG A 396 -0.96 -0.36 -31.53
N LEU A 397 -0.85 -1.62 -31.12
CA LEU A 397 -0.38 -1.98 -29.78
C LEU A 397 1.11 -1.68 -29.63
N TYR A 398 1.83 -1.72 -30.76
CA TYR A 398 3.21 -1.25 -30.92
C TYR A 398 3.30 -0.30 -32.13
N GLU A 399 4.30 0.58 -32.13
CA GLU A 399 4.69 1.37 -33.31
C GLU A 399 5.94 0.76 -33.95
N PRO A 400 6.06 0.79 -35.29
CA PRO A 400 7.23 0.26 -35.97
C PRO A 400 8.49 1.07 -35.62
N THR A 401 9.63 0.40 -35.48
CA THR A 401 10.93 1.04 -35.22
C THR A 401 11.44 1.79 -36.46
N ALA A 402 11.11 1.30 -37.66
CA ALA A 402 11.36 1.98 -38.93
C ALA A 402 10.25 1.67 -39.94
N GLY A 403 10.09 2.55 -40.93
CA GLY A 403 9.00 2.47 -41.90
C GLY A 403 7.68 3.02 -41.35
N ARG A 404 6.58 2.67 -42.01
CA ARG A 404 5.23 3.05 -41.55
C ARG A 404 4.18 2.06 -42.00
N ILE A 405 3.04 2.10 -41.30
CA ILE A 405 1.84 1.34 -41.67
C ILE A 405 0.75 2.36 -41.94
N THR A 406 0.03 2.20 -43.05
CA THR A 406 -1.10 3.06 -43.42
C THR A 406 -2.39 2.25 -43.48
N LEU A 407 -3.49 2.90 -43.10
CA LEU A 407 -4.86 2.45 -43.34
C LEU A 407 -5.57 3.53 -44.16
N ASP A 408 -6.17 3.13 -45.29
CA ASP A 408 -6.91 4.00 -46.19
C ASP A 408 -6.07 5.21 -46.66
N GLY A 409 -4.77 4.97 -46.91
CA GLY A 409 -3.79 5.98 -47.32
C GLY A 409 -3.30 6.93 -46.22
N LEU A 410 -3.69 6.73 -44.95
CA LEU A 410 -3.25 7.54 -43.81
C LEU A 410 -2.41 6.72 -42.84
N ASP A 411 -1.28 7.26 -42.37
CA ASP A 411 -0.42 6.60 -41.39
C ASP A 411 -1.17 6.31 -40.10
N LEU A 412 -1.04 5.09 -39.55
CA LEU A 412 -1.71 4.68 -38.31
C LEU A 412 -1.45 5.64 -37.14
N ARG A 413 -0.32 6.36 -37.14
CA ARG A 413 0.04 7.35 -36.12
C ARG A 413 -0.86 8.58 -36.11
N GLU A 414 -1.43 8.94 -37.26
CA GLU A 414 -2.27 10.13 -37.47
C GLU A 414 -3.74 9.89 -37.12
N TRP A 415 -4.16 8.63 -37.02
CA TRP A 415 -5.52 8.25 -36.64
C TRP A 415 -5.80 8.53 -35.16
N ASP A 416 -7.03 8.97 -34.88
CA ASP A 416 -7.62 8.85 -33.54
C ASP A 416 -7.67 7.36 -33.15
N GLU A 417 -7.14 7.05 -31.97
CA GLU A 417 -6.89 5.68 -31.55
C GLU A 417 -8.19 4.89 -31.32
N ALA A 418 -9.21 5.53 -30.74
CA ALA A 418 -10.51 4.90 -30.52
C ALA A 418 -11.17 4.57 -31.87
N THR A 419 -11.10 5.48 -32.83
CA THR A 419 -11.66 5.28 -34.17
C THR A 419 -10.91 4.19 -34.95
N LEU A 420 -9.57 4.16 -34.87
CA LEU A 420 -8.76 3.12 -35.49
C LEU A 420 -9.13 1.73 -34.94
N ARG A 421 -9.19 1.58 -33.61
CA ARG A 421 -9.51 0.31 -32.96
C ARG A 421 -10.94 -0.18 -33.28
N GLN A 422 -11.92 0.72 -33.42
CA GLN A 422 -13.28 0.36 -33.84
C GLN A 422 -13.35 -0.21 -35.27
N ARG A 423 -12.36 0.06 -36.12
CA ARG A 423 -12.30 -0.47 -37.49
C ARG A 423 -11.61 -1.83 -37.58
N ILE A 424 -11.06 -2.35 -36.48
CA ILE A 424 -10.28 -3.58 -36.47
C ILE A 424 -10.93 -4.57 -35.49
N GLY A 425 -11.42 -5.70 -36.01
CA GLY A 425 -11.77 -6.87 -35.19
C GLY A 425 -10.57 -7.82 -35.09
N VAL A 426 -10.25 -8.29 -33.88
CA VAL A 426 -9.08 -9.15 -33.63
C VAL A 426 -9.49 -10.34 -32.76
N ILE A 427 -9.03 -11.53 -33.14
CA ILE A 427 -9.12 -12.74 -32.32
C ILE A 427 -7.68 -13.18 -32.03
N PHE A 428 -7.22 -12.97 -30.80
CA PHE A 428 -5.88 -13.37 -30.39
C PHE A 428 -5.81 -14.88 -30.14
N GLN A 429 -4.63 -15.47 -30.35
CA GLN A 429 -4.38 -16.88 -30.06
C GLN A 429 -4.52 -17.19 -28.56
N ASP A 430 -4.10 -16.25 -27.73
CA ASP A 430 -4.16 -16.22 -26.27
C ASP A 430 -5.32 -15.34 -25.79
N PHE A 431 -6.53 -15.62 -26.27
CA PHE A 431 -7.71 -14.85 -25.90
C PHE A 431 -7.99 -14.88 -24.39
N THR A 432 -8.40 -13.73 -23.85
CA THR A 432 -8.83 -13.61 -22.45
C THR A 432 -10.17 -14.32 -22.24
N ARG A 433 -10.27 -15.08 -21.16
CA ARG A 433 -11.53 -15.69 -20.70
C ARG A 433 -12.13 -14.83 -19.59
N TYR A 434 -13.03 -13.92 -19.96
CA TYR A 434 -13.69 -13.08 -18.96
C TYR A 434 -14.64 -13.93 -18.12
N GLN A 435 -14.47 -13.87 -16.80
CA GLN A 435 -15.33 -14.55 -15.81
C GLN A 435 -16.63 -13.73 -15.63
N LEU A 436 -17.34 -13.51 -16.74
CA LEU A 436 -18.51 -12.66 -16.89
C LEU A 436 -19.67 -13.49 -17.50
N LEU A 437 -20.82 -12.87 -17.73
CA LEU A 437 -21.90 -13.54 -18.46
C LEU A 437 -21.47 -13.88 -19.89
N VAL A 438 -22.05 -14.92 -20.47
CA VAL A 438 -21.86 -15.28 -21.88
C VAL A 438 -22.16 -14.08 -22.79
N GLY A 439 -23.26 -13.39 -22.53
CA GLY A 439 -23.66 -12.18 -23.24
C GLY A 439 -22.63 -11.07 -23.12
N GLU A 440 -22.15 -10.77 -21.92
CA GLU A 440 -21.11 -9.75 -21.67
C GLU A 440 -19.79 -10.09 -22.37
N ASN A 441 -19.43 -11.38 -22.50
CA ASN A 441 -18.27 -11.78 -23.30
C ASN A 441 -18.44 -11.45 -24.79
N ILE A 442 -19.65 -11.59 -25.34
CA ILE A 442 -19.98 -11.16 -26.72
C ILE A 442 -19.99 -9.63 -26.80
N GLY A 443 -20.62 -8.97 -25.82
CA GLY A 443 -20.70 -7.52 -25.70
C GLY A 443 -19.34 -6.83 -25.54
N ALA A 444 -18.32 -7.53 -25.03
CA ALA A 444 -16.94 -7.03 -24.96
C ALA A 444 -16.36 -6.67 -26.34
N GLY A 445 -16.91 -7.22 -27.43
CA GLY A 445 -16.55 -6.85 -28.80
C GLY A 445 -17.01 -5.44 -29.21
N ASP A 446 -18.04 -4.88 -28.56
CA ASP A 446 -18.48 -3.49 -28.73
C ASP A 446 -19.09 -2.95 -27.42
N VAL A 447 -18.24 -2.29 -26.63
CA VAL A 447 -18.57 -1.81 -25.27
C VAL A 447 -19.75 -0.83 -25.24
N ARG A 448 -20.11 -0.20 -26.38
CA ARG A 448 -21.30 0.67 -26.47
C ARG A 448 -22.61 -0.10 -26.31
N TYR A 449 -22.57 -1.40 -26.59
CA TYR A 449 -23.69 -2.34 -26.54
C TYR A 449 -23.35 -3.54 -25.64
N PHE A 450 -22.56 -3.29 -24.58
CA PHE A 450 -22.01 -4.33 -23.71
C PHE A 450 -23.10 -5.24 -23.13
N GLU A 451 -24.25 -4.66 -22.75
CA GLU A 451 -25.39 -5.34 -22.11
C GLU A 451 -26.60 -5.52 -23.05
N ASP A 452 -26.42 -5.36 -24.38
CA ASP A 452 -27.52 -5.43 -25.36
C ASP A 452 -27.80 -6.87 -25.81
N GLU A 453 -28.86 -7.47 -25.26
CA GLU A 453 -29.21 -8.87 -25.53
C GLU A 453 -29.61 -9.16 -26.98
N GLU A 454 -30.22 -8.20 -27.68
CA GLU A 454 -30.60 -8.41 -29.09
C GLU A 454 -29.35 -8.54 -29.95
N ARG A 455 -28.35 -7.68 -29.69
CA ARG A 455 -27.06 -7.75 -30.36
C ARG A 455 -26.26 -8.98 -29.96
N TRP A 456 -26.35 -9.42 -28.71
CA TRP A 456 -25.73 -10.69 -28.29
C TRP A 456 -26.26 -11.86 -29.13
N ARG A 457 -27.58 -11.91 -29.36
CA ARG A 457 -28.21 -12.95 -30.18
C ARG A 457 -27.75 -12.87 -31.64
N GLU A 458 -27.78 -11.69 -32.24
CA GLU A 458 -27.35 -11.49 -33.62
C GLU A 458 -25.87 -11.88 -33.83
N ALA A 459 -24.98 -11.43 -32.95
CA ALA A 459 -23.57 -11.80 -33.00
C ALA A 459 -23.35 -13.29 -32.68
N GLY A 460 -24.11 -13.85 -31.74
CA GLY A 460 -24.08 -15.27 -31.41
C GLY A 460 -24.50 -16.16 -32.57
N GLU A 461 -25.47 -15.74 -33.39
CA GLU A 461 -25.87 -16.43 -34.61
C GLU A 461 -24.79 -16.32 -35.69
N LYS A 462 -24.29 -15.11 -35.98
CA LYS A 462 -23.22 -14.89 -36.97
C LYS A 462 -21.91 -15.59 -36.62
N GLY A 463 -21.59 -15.64 -35.33
CA GLY A 463 -20.41 -16.31 -34.77
C GLY A 463 -20.61 -17.79 -34.47
N MET A 464 -21.76 -18.37 -34.83
CA MET A 464 -22.09 -19.80 -34.62
C MET A 464 -22.06 -20.25 -33.15
N ALA A 465 -22.15 -19.31 -32.19
CA ALA A 465 -22.19 -19.60 -30.76
C ALA A 465 -23.61 -19.94 -30.27
N ALA A 466 -24.66 -19.49 -30.96
CA ALA A 466 -26.06 -19.66 -30.53
C ALA A 466 -26.45 -21.10 -30.14
N PRO A 467 -26.04 -22.16 -30.86
CA PRO A 467 -26.35 -23.54 -30.46
C PRO A 467 -25.73 -23.93 -29.11
N ILE A 468 -24.49 -23.51 -28.85
CA ILE A 468 -23.80 -23.77 -27.57
C ILE A 468 -24.49 -23.00 -26.46
N VAL A 469 -24.80 -21.72 -26.69
CA VAL A 469 -25.49 -20.88 -25.69
C VAL A 469 -26.85 -21.46 -25.31
N ALA A 470 -27.59 -22.04 -26.27
CA ALA A 470 -28.88 -22.68 -25.99
C ALA A 470 -28.79 -23.90 -25.06
N THR A 471 -27.63 -24.55 -24.96
CA THR A 471 -27.42 -25.67 -24.01
C THR A 471 -27.15 -25.21 -22.58
N LEU A 472 -26.86 -23.92 -22.38
CA LEU A 472 -26.51 -23.39 -21.08
C LEU A 472 -27.77 -23.09 -20.25
N PRO A 473 -27.75 -23.32 -18.92
CA PRO A 473 -28.94 -23.21 -18.07
C PRO A 473 -29.65 -21.85 -18.11
N GLN A 474 -28.91 -20.76 -18.33
CA GLN A 474 -29.44 -19.40 -18.37
C GLN A 474 -29.16 -18.71 -19.73
N GLY A 475 -28.83 -19.48 -20.77
CA GLY A 475 -28.48 -18.94 -22.09
C GLY A 475 -27.37 -17.89 -21.99
N TYR A 476 -27.59 -16.71 -22.60
CA TYR A 476 -26.66 -15.58 -22.58
C TYR A 476 -26.39 -15.01 -21.17
N ARG A 477 -27.28 -15.24 -20.21
CA ARG A 477 -27.07 -14.82 -18.81
C ARG A 477 -26.35 -15.85 -17.96
N THR A 478 -25.82 -16.91 -18.57
CA THR A 478 -25.02 -17.89 -17.83
C THR A 478 -23.67 -17.26 -17.45
N PRO A 479 -23.28 -17.25 -16.16
CA PRO A 479 -21.95 -16.82 -15.75
C PRO A 479 -20.89 -17.82 -16.21
N LEU A 480 -19.76 -17.33 -16.72
CA LEU A 480 -18.65 -18.16 -17.18
C LEU A 480 -17.51 -18.27 -16.15
N GLY A 481 -16.91 -19.45 -16.14
CA GLY A 481 -15.74 -19.85 -15.35
C GLY A 481 -16.02 -20.17 -13.88
N LYS A 482 -14.98 -20.46 -13.10
CA LYS A 482 -15.10 -21.08 -11.75
C LYS A 482 -14.86 -20.11 -10.59
N TRP A 483 -14.57 -18.84 -10.88
CA TRP A 483 -14.21 -17.86 -9.86
C TRP A 483 -15.40 -17.39 -9.02
N PHE A 484 -16.62 -17.54 -9.55
CA PHE A 484 -17.87 -17.20 -8.88
C PHE A 484 -18.79 -18.42 -8.80
N ASN A 485 -19.68 -18.45 -7.82
CA ASN A 485 -20.65 -19.54 -7.66
C ASN A 485 -21.52 -19.66 -8.94
N ASP A 486 -21.92 -20.87 -9.29
CA ASP A 486 -22.77 -21.22 -10.46
C ASP A 486 -22.16 -21.02 -11.86
N GLY A 487 -20.89 -20.62 -11.95
CA GLY A 487 -20.22 -20.42 -13.22
C GLY A 487 -19.89 -21.71 -13.98
N ARG A 488 -19.95 -21.64 -15.31
CA ARG A 488 -19.72 -22.78 -16.22
C ARG A 488 -18.45 -22.58 -17.06
N GLU A 489 -17.65 -23.63 -17.20
CA GLU A 489 -16.58 -23.64 -18.20
C GLU A 489 -17.10 -24.15 -19.54
N LEU A 490 -16.66 -23.48 -20.61
CA LEU A 490 -16.86 -23.92 -21.98
C LEU A 490 -15.66 -24.77 -22.42
N SER A 491 -15.90 -25.69 -23.36
CA SER A 491 -14.80 -26.30 -24.11
C SER A 491 -13.99 -25.23 -24.83
N GLY A 492 -12.71 -25.47 -25.08
CA GLY A 492 -11.82 -24.45 -25.66
C GLY A 492 -12.08 -24.10 -27.13
N GLY A 493 -12.94 -24.84 -27.82
CA GLY A 493 -13.26 -24.68 -29.24
C GLY A 493 -14.71 -24.35 -29.50
#